data_AF-X1HUN3-F1
#
_entry.id   AF-X1HUN3-F1
#
_cell.length_a   1.000
_cell.length_b   1.000
_cell.length_c   1.000
_cell.angle_alpha   90.00
_cell.angle_beta   90.00
_cell.angle_gamma   90.00
#
_symmetry.space_group_name_H-M   'P 1'
#
loop_
_entity.id
_entity.type
_entity.pdbx_description
1 polymer ?
#
loop_
_entity_poly.entity_id
_entity_poly.type
_entity_poly.pdbx_seq_one_letter_code
_entity_poly.pdbx_strand_id
1 'polypeptide(L)'
;MIAILGISPLIAYQALLKGAFGSMNAIADTIVKATPLLFVGLGICIAFRAGVLNIGGEGQLVAGALSATIVCLNLPNLPGWMLIIIALLVGLLSGAIWAGIAGFLKAYFKVNEILSTIMLNYIAAYGMNYLLRGPIMDPLQIELGSFIPQTARLTHVVDLPRLIPTRLHFG
;
A
#
# COMPACT_ATOMS: atom_id res chain seq x y z
N MET A 1 -10.73 -15.47 -21.85
CA MET A 1 -11.44 -15.82 -20.59
C MET A 1 -12.84 -15.22 -20.52
N ILE A 2 -13.02 -13.89 -20.64
CA ILE A 2 -14.35 -13.24 -20.56
C ILE A 2 -15.33 -13.76 -21.64
N ALA A 3 -14.88 -13.89 -22.90
CA ALA A 3 -15.67 -14.48 -23.97
C ALA A 3 -16.03 -15.96 -23.74
N ILE A 4 -15.14 -16.71 -23.06
CA ILE A 4 -15.34 -18.12 -22.73
C ILE A 4 -16.39 -18.28 -21.61
N LEU A 5 -16.51 -17.27 -20.73
CA LEU A 5 -17.55 -17.19 -19.70
C LEU A 5 -18.90 -16.67 -20.24
N GLY A 6 -19.06 -16.55 -21.57
CA GLY A 6 -20.31 -16.10 -22.21
C GLY A 6 -20.59 -14.60 -22.11
N ILE A 7 -19.65 -13.80 -21.60
CA ILE A 7 -19.78 -12.35 -21.51
C ILE A 7 -19.09 -11.71 -22.72
N SER A 8 -19.74 -10.75 -23.37
CA SER A 8 -19.10 -10.05 -24.47
C SER A 8 -17.91 -9.22 -23.95
N PRO A 9 -16.70 -9.35 -24.53
CA PRO A 9 -15.54 -8.58 -24.11
C PRO A 9 -15.79 -7.06 -24.18
N LEU A 10 -16.61 -6.62 -25.15
CA LEU A 10 -16.96 -5.22 -25.32
C LEU A 10 -17.69 -4.65 -24.11
N ILE A 11 -18.67 -5.38 -23.55
CA ILE A 11 -19.38 -4.96 -22.34
C ILE A 11 -18.41 -4.86 -21.16
N ALA A 12 -17.48 -5.81 -21.03
CA ALA A 12 -16.49 -5.78 -19.95
C ALA A 12 -15.57 -4.55 -20.04
N TYR A 13 -15.08 -4.20 -21.24
CA TYR A 13 -14.27 -2.99 -21.44
C TYR A 13 -15.09 -1.70 -21.21
N GLN A 14 -16.36 -1.65 -21.64
CA GLN A 14 -17.24 -0.53 -21.34
C GLN A 14 -17.50 -0.38 -19.83
N ALA A 15 -17.69 -1.50 -19.11
CA ALA A 15 -17.85 -1.50 -17.68
C ALA A 15 -16.58 -1.00 -16.96
N LEU A 16 -15.38 -1.37 -17.44
CA LEU A 16 -14.11 -0.88 -16.93
C LEU A 16 -14.02 0.65 -17.08
N LEU A 17 -14.30 1.17 -18.28
CA LEU A 17 -14.28 2.62 -18.54
C LEU A 17 -15.32 3.36 -17.69
N LYS A 18 -16.53 2.82 -17.56
CA LYS A 18 -17.57 3.39 -16.71
C LYS A 18 -17.22 3.32 -15.22
N GLY A 19 -16.56 2.25 -14.79
CA GLY A 19 -16.09 2.09 -13.42
C GLY A 19 -14.95 3.03 -13.05
N ALA A 20 -14.11 3.41 -14.03
CA ALA A 20 -13.01 4.36 -13.82
C ALA A 20 -13.44 5.83 -13.98
N PHE A 21 -14.27 6.15 -14.97
CA PHE A 21 -14.58 7.53 -15.37
C PHE A 21 -16.07 7.87 -15.40
N GLY A 22 -16.97 6.93 -15.15
CA GLY A 22 -18.42 7.11 -15.34
C GLY A 22 -19.12 7.97 -14.29
N SER A 23 -18.43 8.38 -13.23
CA SER A 23 -18.96 9.32 -12.23
C SER A 23 -17.83 10.05 -11.51
N MET A 24 -18.15 11.15 -10.82
CA MET A 24 -17.17 11.86 -9.98
C MET A 24 -16.59 10.96 -8.87
N ASN A 25 -17.37 10.05 -8.30
CA ASN A 25 -16.89 9.07 -7.32
C ASN A 25 -15.93 8.05 -7.94
N ALA A 26 -16.24 7.55 -9.14
CA ALA A 26 -15.37 6.63 -9.88
C ALA A 26 -13.99 7.26 -10.18
N ILE A 27 -14.00 8.53 -10.61
CA ILE A 27 -12.77 9.29 -10.87
C ILE A 27 -11.99 9.47 -9.56
N ALA A 28 -12.66 9.87 -8.48
CA ALA A 28 -12.03 10.03 -7.16
C ALA A 28 -11.39 8.73 -6.68
N ASP A 29 -12.08 7.59 -6.78
CA ASP A 29 -11.55 6.28 -6.38
C ASP A 29 -10.37 5.84 -7.25
N THR A 30 -10.42 6.16 -8.55
CA THR A 30 -9.31 5.90 -9.47
C THR A 30 -8.07 6.70 -9.08
N ILE A 31 -8.24 7.99 -8.76
CA ILE A 31 -7.14 8.86 -8.31
C ILE A 31 -6.57 8.34 -6.98
N VAL A 32 -7.42 8.05 -5.99
CA VAL A 32 -6.97 7.54 -4.68
C VAL A 32 -6.13 6.26 -4.81
N LYS A 33 -6.48 5.37 -5.75
CA LYS A 33 -5.71 4.16 -6.04
C LYS A 33 -4.45 4.42 -6.88
N ALA A 34 -4.50 5.38 -7.80
CA ALA A 34 -3.39 5.71 -8.69
C ALA A 34 -2.26 6.45 -7.97
N THR A 35 -2.58 7.34 -7.02
CA THR A 35 -1.61 8.15 -6.28
C THR A 35 -0.45 7.35 -5.67
N PRO A 36 -0.68 6.30 -4.84
CA PRO A 36 0.43 5.53 -4.27
C PRO A 36 1.26 4.83 -5.35
N LEU A 37 0.63 4.35 -6.44
CA LEU A 37 1.34 3.71 -7.56
C LEU A 37 2.22 4.71 -8.32
N LEU A 38 1.78 5.97 -8.46
CA LEU A 38 2.58 7.04 -9.06
C LEU A 38 3.79 7.38 -8.19
N PHE A 39 3.65 7.43 -6.87
CA PHE A 39 4.79 7.64 -5.96
C PHE A 39 5.80 6.49 -6.02
N VAL A 40 5.32 5.24 -6.08
CA VAL A 40 6.19 4.07 -6.29
C VAL A 40 6.92 4.18 -7.64
N GLY A 41 6.20 4.50 -8.72
CA GLY A 41 6.78 4.70 -10.05
C GLY A 41 7.85 5.80 -10.07
N LEU A 42 7.60 6.93 -9.41
CA LEU A 42 8.57 8.02 -9.27
C LEU A 42 9.85 7.54 -8.56
N GLY A 43 9.72 6.81 -7.45
CA GLY A 43 10.86 6.23 -6.74
C GLY A 43 11.66 5.24 -7.60
N ILE A 44 10.96 4.41 -8.38
CA ILE A 44 11.60 3.48 -9.33
C ILE A 44 12.37 4.25 -10.41
N CYS A 45 11.81 5.33 -10.97
CA CYS A 45 12.53 6.17 -11.95
C CYS A 45 13.85 6.73 -11.38
N ILE A 46 13.86 7.14 -10.10
CA ILE A 46 15.08 7.60 -9.42
C ILE A 46 16.09 6.46 -9.27
N ALA A 47 15.65 5.27 -8.84
CA ALA A 47 16.51 4.09 -8.71
C ALA A 47 17.13 3.68 -10.06
N PHE A 48 16.32 3.66 -11.12
CA PHE A 48 16.79 3.38 -12.48
C PHE A 48 17.83 4.39 -12.95
N ARG A 49 17.66 5.68 -12.63
CA ARG A 49 18.65 6.72 -12.94
C ARG A 49 20.00 6.47 -12.24
N ALA A 50 19.98 5.84 -11.07
CA ALA A 50 21.17 5.42 -10.33
C ALA A 50 21.76 4.06 -10.80
N GLY A 51 21.22 3.47 -11.86
CA GLY A 51 21.70 2.19 -12.41
C GLY A 51 21.26 0.96 -11.58
N VAL A 52 20.19 1.09 -10.80
CA VAL A 52 19.62 0.01 -9.98
C VAL A 52 18.23 -0.35 -10.50
N LEU A 53 18.05 -1.61 -10.90
CA LEU A 53 16.75 -2.16 -11.28
C LEU A 53 15.96 -2.56 -10.02
N ASN A 54 15.11 -1.66 -9.54
CA ASN A 54 14.25 -1.90 -8.38
C ASN A 54 12.86 -2.36 -8.81
N ILE A 55 12.55 -3.65 -8.61
CA ILE A 55 11.20 -4.24 -8.80
C ILE A 55 10.47 -4.40 -7.44
N GLY A 56 11.12 -3.99 -6.35
CA GLY A 56 10.69 -4.18 -4.97
C GLY A 56 9.72 -3.13 -4.43
N GLY A 57 9.16 -2.29 -5.30
CA GLY A 57 8.33 -1.15 -4.91
C GLY A 57 7.07 -1.57 -4.14
N GLU A 58 6.47 -2.70 -4.49
CA GLU A 58 5.32 -3.25 -3.79
C GLU A 58 5.65 -3.62 -2.34
N GLY A 59 6.76 -4.33 -2.11
CA GLY A 59 7.20 -4.69 -0.77
C GLY A 59 7.59 -3.48 0.08
N GLN A 60 8.22 -2.47 -0.54
CA GLN A 60 8.53 -1.20 0.13
C GLN A 60 7.25 -0.44 0.54
N LEU A 61 6.25 -0.41 -0.33
CA LEU A 61 4.93 0.17 -0.05
C LEU A 61 4.24 -0.57 1.10
N VAL A 62 4.22 -1.90 1.06
CA VAL A 62 3.62 -2.74 2.11
C VAL A 62 4.33 -2.52 3.45
N ALA A 63 5.65 -2.57 3.48
CA ALA A 63 6.43 -2.34 4.69
C ALA A 63 6.17 -0.94 5.28
N GLY A 64 6.19 0.09 4.44
CA GLY A 64 5.90 1.47 4.85
C GLY A 64 4.49 1.63 5.42
N ALA A 65 3.48 1.14 4.69
CA ALA A 65 2.07 1.23 5.11
C ALA A 65 1.80 0.47 6.40
N LEU A 66 2.38 -0.71 6.57
CA LEU A 66 2.19 -1.55 7.73
C LEU A 66 2.81 -0.92 8.98
N SER A 67 4.07 -0.47 8.88
CA SER A 67 4.76 0.21 9.98
C SER A 67 4.05 1.51 10.40
N ALA A 68 3.60 2.32 9.42
CA ALA A 68 2.82 3.52 9.71
C ALA A 68 1.49 3.19 10.41
N THR A 69 0.78 2.16 9.94
CA THR A 69 -0.48 1.70 10.55
C THR A 69 -0.27 1.23 12.00
N ILE A 70 0.76 0.42 12.25
CA ILE A 70 1.10 -0.07 13.59
C ILE A 70 1.36 1.11 14.55
N VAL A 71 2.13 2.11 14.12
CA VAL A 71 2.41 3.27 14.96
C VAL A 71 1.14 4.07 15.27
N CYS A 72 0.28 4.29 14.26
CA CYS A 72 -1.00 4.97 14.47
C CYS A 72 -1.94 4.21 15.42
N LEU A 73 -1.95 2.87 15.36
CA LEU A 73 -2.74 2.04 16.26
C LEU A 73 -2.24 2.08 17.71
N ASN A 74 -0.93 2.21 17.91
CA ASN A 74 -0.31 2.22 19.24
C ASN A 74 -0.27 3.61 19.89
N LEU A 75 -0.46 4.69 19.12
CA LEU A 75 -0.43 6.07 19.60
C LEU A 75 -1.75 6.85 19.35
N PRO A 76 -2.93 6.29 19.68
CA PRO A 76 -4.23 6.86 19.25
C PRO A 76 -4.57 8.22 19.86
N ASN A 77 -3.89 8.60 20.96
CA ASN A 77 -4.19 9.81 21.73
C ASN A 77 -3.38 11.05 21.29
N LEU A 78 -2.45 10.90 20.34
CA LEU A 78 -1.68 12.04 19.85
C LEU A 78 -2.54 12.96 18.95
N PRO A 79 -2.21 14.26 18.87
CA PRO A 79 -2.85 15.17 17.91
C PRO A 79 -2.69 14.66 16.48
N GLY A 80 -3.76 14.75 15.68
CA GLY A 80 -3.81 14.20 14.31
C GLY A 80 -2.65 14.64 13.41
N TRP A 81 -2.30 15.94 13.41
CA TRP A 81 -1.19 16.48 12.62
C TRP A 81 0.16 15.83 12.99
N MET A 82 0.40 15.60 14.28
CA MET A 82 1.63 14.98 14.78
C MET A 82 1.67 13.52 14.38
N LEU A 83 0.54 12.81 14.50
CA LEU A 83 0.45 11.41 14.11
C LEU A 83 0.68 11.22 12.60
N ILE A 84 0.14 12.11 11.76
CA ILE A 84 0.35 12.08 10.31
C ILE A 84 1.83 12.25 9.97
N ILE A 85 2.52 13.21 10.59
CA ILE A 85 3.96 13.43 10.37
C ILE A 85 4.76 12.20 10.81
N ILE A 86 4.46 11.65 11.99
CA ILE A 86 5.12 10.44 12.50
C ILE A 86 4.88 9.27 11.54
N ALA A 87 3.64 9.07 11.08
CA ALA A 87 3.29 8.00 10.14
C ALA A 87 4.05 8.13 8.82
N LEU A 88 4.19 9.35 8.27
CA LEU A 88 4.96 9.62 7.07
C LEU A 88 6.45 9.31 7.27
N LEU A 89 7.04 9.75 8.39
CA LEU A 89 8.45 9.49 8.70
C LEU A 89 8.72 8.00 8.91
N VAL A 90 7.86 7.32 9.67
CA VAL A 90 7.96 5.87 9.91
C VAL A 90 7.79 5.10 8.60
N GLY A 91 6.81 5.49 7.76
CA GLY A 91 6.60 4.88 6.46
C GLY A 91 7.81 5.04 5.54
N LEU A 92 8.37 6.25 5.48
CA LEU A 92 9.57 6.56 4.70
C LEU A 92 10.78 5.74 5.19
N LEU A 93 11.04 5.72 6.49
CA LEU A 93 12.15 4.98 7.08
C LEU A 93 11.98 3.48 6.88
N SER A 94 10.78 2.95 7.10
CA SER A 94 10.49 1.52 6.90
C SER A 94 10.66 1.11 5.44
N GLY A 95 10.17 1.92 4.49
CA GLY A 95 10.36 1.68 3.06
C GLY A 95 11.84 1.75 2.66
N ALA A 96 12.58 2.73 3.19
CA ALA A 96 14.02 2.88 2.94
C ALA A 96 14.84 1.71 3.51
N ILE A 97 14.52 1.26 4.73
CA ILE A 97 15.13 0.06 5.34
C ILE A 97 14.83 -1.17 4.48
N TRP A 98 13.58 -1.34 4.04
CA TRP A 98 13.19 -2.48 3.20
C TRP A 98 13.94 -2.50 1.87
N ALA A 99 14.07 -1.36 1.19
CA ALA A 99 14.89 -1.19 0.00
C ALA A 99 16.38 -1.46 0.29
N GLY A 100 16.85 -1.00 1.44
CA GLY A 100 18.22 -1.16 1.92
C GLY A 100 18.63 -2.62 2.06
N ILE A 101 17.72 -3.53 2.39
CA ILE A 101 18.01 -4.98 2.44
C ILE A 101 18.47 -5.48 1.07
N ALA A 102 17.74 -5.17 0.00
CA ALA A 102 18.15 -5.55 -1.36
C ALA A 102 19.47 -4.90 -1.77
N GLY A 103 19.64 -3.61 -1.45
CA GLY A 103 20.88 -2.87 -1.72
C GLY A 103 22.09 -3.47 -1.01
N PHE A 104 21.94 -3.88 0.26
CA PHE A 104 22.96 -4.56 1.05
C PHE A 104 23.32 -5.91 0.45
N LEU A 105 22.33 -6.73 0.07
CA LEU A 105 22.56 -8.03 -0.58
C LEU A 105 23.31 -7.87 -1.91
N LYS A 106 22.98 -6.84 -2.71
CA LYS A 106 23.71 -6.53 -3.93
C LYS A 106 25.17 -6.13 -3.63
N ALA A 107 25.37 -5.20 -2.69
CA ALA A 107 26.68 -4.60 -2.42
C ALA A 107 27.70 -5.59 -1.84
N TYR A 108 27.27 -6.42 -0.89
CA TYR A 108 28.19 -7.32 -0.17
C TYR A 108 28.19 -8.74 -0.70
N PHE A 109 27.04 -9.24 -1.17
CA PHE A 109 26.89 -10.64 -1.59
C PHE A 109 26.77 -10.80 -3.11
N LYS A 110 26.81 -9.71 -3.89
CA LYS A 110 26.66 -9.71 -5.35
C LYS A 110 25.39 -10.43 -5.82
N VAL A 111 24.35 -10.41 -4.99
CA VAL A 111 23.05 -11.00 -5.33
C VAL A 111 22.40 -10.17 -6.44
N ASN A 112 21.71 -10.85 -7.36
CA ASN A 112 20.94 -10.18 -8.39
C ASN A 112 19.83 -9.33 -7.76
N GLU A 113 19.86 -8.02 -8.04
CA GLU A 113 18.92 -7.04 -7.49
C GLU A 113 17.47 -7.28 -7.91
N ILE A 114 17.24 -7.78 -9.14
CA ILE A 114 15.90 -8.14 -9.63
C ILE A 114 15.35 -9.29 -8.79
N LEU A 115 16.15 -10.36 -8.62
CA LEU A 115 15.71 -11.52 -7.84
C LEU A 115 15.46 -11.16 -6.38
N SER A 116 16.41 -10.47 -5.73
CA SER A 116 16.27 -10.11 -4.32
C SER A 116 15.06 -9.20 -4.06
N THR A 117 14.82 -8.22 -4.92
CA THR A 117 13.65 -7.32 -4.77
C THR A 117 12.32 -8.03 -4.99
N ILE A 118 12.23 -8.95 -5.96
CA ILE A 118 11.03 -9.77 -6.15
C ILE A 118 10.79 -10.69 -4.94
N MET A 119 11.82 -11.34 -4.43
CA MET A 119 11.70 -12.20 -3.25
C MET A 119 11.25 -11.41 -2.01
N LEU A 120 11.76 -10.19 -1.83
CA LEU A 120 11.36 -9.30 -0.74
C LEU A 120 9.90 -8.83 -0.86
N ASN A 121 9.33 -8.71 -2.07
CA ASN A 121 7.89 -8.43 -2.23
C ASN A 121 7.06 -9.57 -1.65
N TYR A 122 7.41 -10.83 -1.95
CA TYR A 122 6.70 -11.98 -1.39
C TYR A 122 6.80 -12.03 0.13
N ILE A 123 8.00 -11.78 0.69
CA ILE A 123 8.20 -11.72 2.13
C ILE A 123 7.31 -10.63 2.76
N ALA A 124 7.25 -9.45 2.16
CA ALA A 124 6.38 -8.37 2.64
C ALA A 124 4.90 -8.74 2.58
N ALA A 125 4.43 -9.31 1.47
CA ALA A 125 3.04 -9.71 1.28
C ALA A 125 2.61 -10.82 2.25
N TYR A 126 3.45 -11.84 2.44
CA TYR A 126 3.19 -12.92 3.40
C TYR A 126 3.31 -12.42 4.85
N GLY A 127 4.28 -11.55 5.14
CA GLY A 127 4.43 -10.92 6.45
C GLY A 127 3.22 -10.07 6.83
N MET A 128 2.72 -9.27 5.89
CA MET A 128 1.47 -8.51 6.06
C MET A 128 0.28 -9.44 6.33
N ASN A 129 0.12 -10.51 5.54
CA ASN A 129 -0.95 -11.48 5.75
C ASN A 129 -0.86 -12.17 7.12
N TYR A 130 0.35 -12.55 7.54
CA TYR A 130 0.58 -13.12 8.87
C TYR A 130 0.17 -12.13 9.96
N LEU A 131 0.58 -10.87 9.85
CA LEU A 131 0.29 -9.83 10.82
C LEU A 131 -1.23 -9.55 10.92
N LEU A 132 -1.91 -9.38 9.78
CA LEU A 132 -3.35 -9.14 9.70
C LEU A 132 -4.20 -10.34 10.17
N ARG A 133 -3.64 -11.54 10.18
CA ARG A 133 -4.30 -12.76 10.67
C ARG A 133 -3.91 -13.11 12.11
N GLY A 134 -3.01 -12.34 12.72
CA GLY A 134 -2.51 -12.62 14.06
C GLY A 134 -2.33 -11.32 14.85
N PRO A 135 -1.09 -10.85 15.09
CA PRO A 135 -0.80 -9.82 16.09
C PRO A 135 -1.57 -8.50 15.97
N ILE A 136 -1.93 -8.07 14.76
CA ILE A 136 -2.58 -6.77 14.51
C ILE A 136 -4.00 -6.91 13.96
N MET A 137 -4.58 -8.13 14.02
CA MET A 137 -5.98 -8.33 13.67
C MET A 137 -6.86 -7.46 14.58
N ASP A 138 -7.92 -6.89 14.01
CA ASP A 138 -8.96 -6.22 14.78
C ASP A 138 -9.54 -7.17 15.86
N PRO A 139 -9.42 -6.85 17.16
CA PRO A 139 -9.99 -7.66 18.23
C PRO A 139 -11.49 -7.93 18.04
N LEU A 140 -12.23 -6.98 17.47
CA LEU A 140 -13.65 -7.14 17.20
C LEU A 140 -13.92 -8.31 16.23
N GLN A 141 -13.04 -8.55 15.26
CA GLN A 141 -13.22 -9.67 14.33
C GLN A 141 -12.93 -11.03 14.94
N ILE A 142 -12.11 -11.06 16.00
CA ILE A 142 -11.87 -12.26 16.79
C ILE A 142 -13.11 -12.57 17.64
N GLU A 143 -13.67 -11.55 18.30
CA GLU A 143 -14.89 -11.68 19.11
C GLU A 143 -16.10 -12.13 18.28
N LEU A 144 -16.23 -11.61 17.06
CA LEU A 144 -17.31 -11.98 16.12
C LEU A 144 -17.09 -13.32 15.41
N GLY A 145 -15.91 -13.94 15.54
CA GLY A 145 -15.56 -15.20 14.87
C GLY A 145 -15.50 -15.13 13.34
N SER A 146 -15.43 -13.93 12.74
CA SER A 146 -15.39 -13.76 11.28
C SER A 146 -13.97 -13.93 10.70
N PHE A 147 -12.95 -13.61 11.51
CA PHE A 147 -11.53 -13.68 11.16
C PHE A 147 -11.15 -12.99 9.82
N ILE A 148 -11.85 -11.90 9.50
CA ILE A 148 -11.51 -11.07 8.33
C ILE A 148 -10.10 -10.45 8.55
N PRO A 149 -9.14 -10.62 7.62
CA PRO A 149 -7.77 -10.15 7.80
C PRO A 149 -7.67 -8.63 7.63
N GLN A 150 -7.99 -7.89 8.69
CA GLN A 150 -7.94 -6.44 8.76
C GLN A 150 -7.53 -5.97 10.15
N THR A 151 -6.94 -4.77 10.24
CA THR A 151 -6.65 -4.12 11.51
C THR A 151 -7.89 -3.44 12.08
N ALA A 152 -7.83 -3.06 13.36
CA ALA A 152 -8.75 -2.08 13.89
C ALA A 152 -8.68 -0.78 13.09
N ARG A 153 -9.79 -0.03 13.07
CA ARG A 153 -9.86 1.25 12.38
C ARG A 153 -8.99 2.29 13.12
N LEU A 154 -8.21 3.05 12.37
CA LEU A 154 -7.45 4.17 12.91
C LEU A 154 -8.38 5.24 13.51
N THR A 155 -7.88 5.97 14.50
CA THR A 155 -8.62 7.07 15.14
C THR A 155 -9.00 8.15 14.13
N HIS A 156 -10.18 8.76 14.30
CA HIS A 156 -10.70 9.77 13.38
C HIS A 156 -9.81 11.01 13.23
N VAL A 157 -8.90 11.27 14.17
CA VAL A 157 -8.00 12.44 14.10
C VAL A 157 -7.00 12.34 12.94
N VAL A 158 -6.82 11.17 12.34
CA VAL A 158 -5.97 10.99 11.15
C VAL A 158 -6.74 11.10 9.83
N ASP A 159 -8.07 11.19 9.89
CA ASP A 159 -8.90 11.32 8.70
C ASP A 159 -8.62 12.69 8.07
N LEU A 160 -7.97 12.70 6.91
CA LEU A 160 -7.71 13.94 6.17
C LEU A 160 -9.01 14.52 5.60
N PRO A 161 -9.12 15.86 5.49
CA PRO A 161 -10.32 16.48 4.93
C PRO A 161 -10.54 16.02 3.49
N ARG A 162 -11.80 15.76 3.15
CA ARG A 162 -12.21 15.35 1.80
C ARG A 162 -12.38 16.58 0.92
N LEU A 163 -11.92 16.51 -0.34
CA LEU A 163 -11.95 17.64 -1.27
C LEU A 163 -13.35 17.85 -1.90
N ILE A 164 -14.08 16.77 -2.10
CA ILE A 164 -15.42 16.68 -2.69
C ILE A 164 -16.18 15.67 -1.79
N PRO A 165 -17.52 15.57 -1.78
CA PRO A 165 -18.26 14.45 -1.16
C PRO A 165 -17.99 13.09 -1.85
N THR A 166 -16.71 12.76 -2.02
CA THR A 166 -16.13 11.54 -2.58
C THR A 166 -15.11 10.99 -1.58
N ARG A 167 -14.36 9.94 -1.95
CA ARG A 167 -13.26 9.41 -1.14
C ARG A 167 -11.95 10.18 -1.30
N LEU A 168 -11.90 11.17 -2.19
CA LEU A 168 -10.70 11.96 -2.45
C LEU A 168 -10.42 12.91 -1.27
N HIS A 169 -9.20 12.87 -0.74
CA HIS A 169 -8.75 13.67 0.39
C HIS A 169 -7.47 14.43 0.08
N PHE A 170 -7.06 15.33 0.99
CA PHE A 170 -5.89 16.20 0.80
C PHE A 170 -4.52 15.49 0.82
N GLY A 171 -4.46 14.24 1.27
CA GLY A 171 -3.23 13.42 1.27
C GLY A 171 -3.29 12.22 0.35
#